data_AF-A0A2N0LQ42-F1
#
_entry.id   AF-A0A2N0LQ42-F1
#
_cell.length_a   1.000
_cell.length_b   1.000
_cell.length_c   1.000
_cell.angle_alpha   90.00
_cell.angle_beta   90.00
_cell.angle_gamma   90.00
#
_symmetry.space_group_name_H-M   'P 1'
#
loop_
_entity.id
_entity.type
_entity.pdbx_description
1 polymer ?
#
loop_
_entity_poly.entity_id
_entity_poly.type
_entity_poly.pdbx_seq_one_letter_code
_entity_poly.pdbx_strand_id
1 'polypeptide(L)'
;MAKWVADLEAGKVEFPPQSITKYQYQGQTVYHVVKQCCDQFSDLLDAEGNLIGHPDGGITGRGDGETQFSPSNLKGEEIWQGR
;
A
#
# COMPACT_ATOMS: atom_id res chain seq x y z
N MET A 1 -4.23 -5.97 -9.69
CA MET A 1 -3.72 -6.49 -8.40
C MET A 1 -3.16 -7.92 -8.47
N ALA A 2 -3.96 -8.96 -8.79
CA ALA A 2 -3.52 -10.37 -8.72
C ALA A 2 -2.21 -10.71 -9.46
N LYS A 3 -2.03 -10.20 -10.69
CA LYS A 3 -0.79 -10.40 -11.46
C LYS A 3 0.43 -9.84 -10.75
N TRP A 4 0.30 -8.64 -10.17
CA TRP A 4 1.42 -7.98 -9.50
C TRP A 4 1.87 -8.73 -8.24
N VAL A 5 0.93 -9.25 -7.46
CA VAL A 5 1.24 -10.11 -6.29
C VAL A 5 1.97 -11.38 -6.72
N ALA A 6 1.55 -12.02 -7.82
CA ALA A 6 2.24 -13.19 -8.35
C ALA A 6 3.68 -12.89 -8.83
N ASP A 7 3.91 -11.71 -9.42
CA ASP A 7 5.26 -11.27 -9.79
C ASP A 7 6.13 -10.97 -8.56
N LEU A 8 5.54 -10.49 -7.46
CA LEU A 8 6.21 -10.32 -6.16
C LEU A 8 6.61 -11.67 -5.55
N GLU A 9 5.68 -12.63 -5.50
CA GLU A 9 5.93 -14.01 -5.05
C GLU A 9 7.03 -14.70 -5.86
N ALA A 10 7.08 -14.44 -7.16
CA ALA A 10 8.10 -14.98 -8.07
C ALA A 10 9.45 -14.26 -7.99
N GLY A 11 9.59 -13.21 -7.15
CA GLY A 11 10.83 -12.43 -7.03
C GLY A 11 11.22 -11.66 -8.28
N LYS A 12 10.24 -11.33 -9.14
CA LYS A 12 10.48 -10.62 -10.42
C LYS A 12 10.50 -9.10 -10.28
N VAL A 13 10.10 -8.60 -9.11
CA VAL A 13 10.10 -7.17 -8.81
C VAL A 13 11.41 -6.85 -8.11
N GLU A 14 12.23 -5.99 -8.72
CA GLU A 14 13.56 -5.62 -8.21
C GLU A 14 13.49 -4.89 -6.87
N PHE A 15 12.42 -4.10 -6.65
CA PHE A 15 12.16 -3.35 -5.42
C PHE A 15 10.74 -3.66 -4.93
N PRO A 16 10.49 -4.86 -4.36
CA PRO A 16 9.17 -5.25 -3.91
C PRO A 16 8.73 -4.38 -2.73
N PRO A 17 7.45 -4.04 -2.54
CA PRO A 17 7.01 -3.35 -1.33
C PRO A 17 7.26 -4.21 -0.08
N GLN A 18 7.34 -3.54 1.08
CA GLN A 18 7.44 -4.20 2.38
C GLN A 18 6.17 -4.99 2.69
N SER A 19 5.01 -4.43 2.39
CA SER A 19 3.73 -5.12 2.55
C SER A 19 2.65 -4.51 1.66
N ILE A 20 1.63 -5.31 1.38
CA ILE A 20 0.40 -4.88 0.74
C ILE A 20 -0.76 -5.36 1.60
N THR A 21 -1.58 -4.43 2.07
CA THR A 21 -2.76 -4.75 2.89
C THR A 21 -4.01 -4.19 2.22
N LYS A 22 -5.01 -5.05 2.02
CA LYS A 22 -6.33 -4.68 1.51
C LYS A 22 -7.22 -4.20 2.65
N TYR A 23 -7.90 -3.08 2.46
CA TYR A 23 -8.85 -2.52 3.41
C TYR A 23 -10.19 -2.25 2.74
N GLN A 24 -11.26 -2.27 3.55
CA GLN A 24 -12.53 -1.66 3.18
C GLN A 24 -12.59 -0.26 3.80
N TYR A 25 -12.60 0.77 2.97
CA TYR A 25 -12.58 2.16 3.39
C TYR A 25 -13.70 2.93 2.67
N GLN A 26 -14.59 3.57 3.43
CA GLN A 26 -15.75 4.30 2.90
C GLN A 26 -16.61 3.50 1.89
N GLY A 27 -16.74 2.19 2.09
CA GLY A 27 -17.49 1.31 1.18
C GLY A 27 -16.72 0.89 -0.08
N GLN A 28 -15.49 1.34 -0.27
CA GLN A 28 -14.61 0.95 -1.37
C GLN A 28 -13.48 0.04 -0.89
N THR A 29 -13.00 -0.83 -1.79
CA THR A 29 -11.80 -1.62 -1.55
C THR A 29 -10.59 -0.79 -1.95
N VAL A 30 -9.63 -0.67 -1.04
CA VAL A 30 -8.35 0.03 -1.25
C VAL A 30 -7.20 -0.86 -0.85
N TYR A 31 -6.03 -0.63 -1.45
CA TYR A 31 -4.81 -1.35 -1.13
C TYR A 31 -3.77 -0.37 -0.61
N HIS A 32 -3.30 -0.61 0.60
CA HIS A 32 -2.21 0.13 1.19
C HIS A 32 -0.89 -0.59 0.91
N VAL A 33 0.01 0.06 0.19
CA VAL A 33 1.29 -0.47 -0.26
C VAL A 33 2.40 0.25 0.47
N VAL A 34 3.01 -0.42 1.44
CA VAL A 34 4.12 0.14 2.21
C VAL A 34 5.43 -0.14 1.47
N LYS A 35 6.22 0.91 1.19
CA LYS A 35 7.52 0.77 0.49
C LYS A 35 8.60 0.27 1.47
N GLN A 36 9.68 -0.32 0.95
CA GLN A 36 10.75 -0.89 1.81
C GLN A 36 11.57 0.13 2.56
N CYS A 37 11.64 1.36 2.06
CA CYS A 37 12.45 2.41 2.67
C CYS A 37 11.53 3.39 3.39
N CYS A 38 11.83 3.68 4.67
CA CYS A 38 11.04 4.57 5.50
C CYS A 38 10.94 6.01 4.97
N ASP A 39 11.90 6.44 4.14
CA ASP A 39 11.90 7.77 3.50
C ASP A 39 11.04 7.82 2.23
N GLN A 40 10.48 6.70 1.79
CA GLN A 40 9.56 6.65 0.65
C GLN A 40 8.11 6.74 1.12
N PHE A 41 7.26 7.33 0.29
CA PHE A 41 5.83 7.36 0.53
C PHE A 41 5.20 6.00 0.30
N SER A 42 4.31 5.59 1.20
CA SER A 42 3.39 4.48 0.95
C SER A 42 2.35 4.89 -0.09
N ASP A 43 1.86 3.96 -0.89
CA ASP A 43 0.80 4.22 -1.87
C ASP A 43 -0.53 3.68 -1.35
N LEU A 44 -1.59 4.47 -1.53
CA LEU A 44 -2.96 4.02 -1.43
C LEU A 44 -3.51 3.87 -2.84
N LEU A 45 -3.92 2.65 -3.18
CA LEU A 45 -4.48 2.32 -4.49
C LEU A 45 -5.96 1.96 -4.38
N ASP A 46 -6.73 2.24 -5.43
CA ASP A 46 -8.12 1.79 -5.54
C ASP A 46 -8.21 0.30 -5.93
N ALA A 47 -9.44 -0.20 -6.10
CA ALA A 47 -9.71 -1.58 -6.47
C ALA A 47 -9.10 -2.00 -7.83
N GLU A 48 -8.95 -1.04 -8.74
CA GLU A 48 -8.40 -1.24 -10.08
C GLU A 48 -6.85 -1.14 -10.08
N GLY A 49 -6.28 -0.58 -9.02
CA GLY A 49 -4.85 -0.36 -8.85
C GLY A 49 -4.40 1.04 -9.24
N ASN A 50 -5.32 2.00 -9.40
CA ASN A 50 -4.97 3.39 -9.64
C ASN A 50 -4.52 4.05 -8.33
N LEU A 51 -3.54 4.95 -8.42
CA LEU A 51 -3.07 5.72 -7.28
C LEU A 51 -4.15 6.70 -6.81
N ILE A 52 -4.57 6.56 -5.55
CA ILE A 52 -5.40 7.53 -4.84
C ILE A 52 -4.51 8.60 -4.23
N GLY A 53 -3.39 8.20 -3.63
CA GLY A 53 -2.41 9.11 -3.04
C GLY A 53 -1.48 8.44 -2.03
N HIS A 54 -0.82 9.22 -1.20
CA HIS A 54 0.24 8.84 -0.27
C HIS A 54 -0.13 9.18 1.19
N PRO A 55 -0.75 8.25 1.93
CA PRO A 55 -1.26 8.54 3.28
C PRO A 55 -0.19 8.58 4.36
N ASP A 56 0.96 7.93 4.16
CA ASP A 56 2.06 7.88 5.11
C ASP A 56 3.43 7.65 4.43
N GLY A 57 4.47 7.51 5.24
CA GLY A 57 5.85 7.43 4.79
C GLY A 57 6.44 8.81 4.50
N GLY A 58 7.53 8.82 3.74
CA GLY A 58 8.33 10.02 3.51
C GLY A 58 9.13 10.43 4.75
N ILE A 59 9.97 11.46 4.59
CA ILE A 59 10.90 11.93 5.66
C ILE A 59 10.16 12.26 6.97
N THR A 60 8.92 12.76 6.88
CA THR A 60 8.12 13.11 8.06
C THR A 60 7.23 11.99 8.57
N GLY A 61 7.06 10.91 7.80
CA GLY A 61 6.10 9.83 8.06
C GLY A 61 4.63 10.21 7.82
N ARG A 62 4.34 11.42 7.32
CA ARG A 62 2.98 11.98 7.17
C ARG A 62 2.40 11.87 5.76
N GLY A 63 3.11 11.20 4.85
CA GLY A 63 2.67 11.13 3.47
C GLY A 63 2.71 12.50 2.76
N ASP A 64 1.80 12.69 1.80
CA ASP A 64 1.66 13.92 1.01
C ASP A 64 0.92 15.06 1.74
N GLY A 65 0.23 14.76 2.85
CA GLY A 65 -0.52 15.73 3.64
C GLY A 65 -1.91 16.09 3.09
N GLU A 66 -2.32 15.49 1.97
CA GLU A 66 -3.64 15.65 1.35
C GLU A 66 -4.47 14.36 1.43
N THR A 67 -3.82 13.20 1.38
CA THR A 67 -4.47 11.89 1.37
C THR A 67 -4.99 11.51 2.75
N GLN A 68 -6.31 11.61 2.91
CA GLN A 68 -6.98 11.22 4.14
C GLN A 68 -7.25 9.71 4.16
N PHE A 69 -6.31 8.95 4.70
CA PHE A 69 -6.51 7.52 4.98
C PHE A 69 -5.78 7.15 6.28
N SER A 70 -6.40 6.30 7.09
CA SER A 70 -5.82 5.83 8.34
C SER A 70 -6.24 4.38 8.59
N PRO A 71 -5.30 3.41 8.54
CA PRO A 71 -5.63 2.00 8.70
C PRO A 71 -5.86 1.58 10.17
N SER A 72 -5.55 2.43 11.15
CA SER A 72 -5.52 2.07 12.59
C SER A 72 -6.83 1.52 13.16
N ASN A 73 -7.98 1.87 12.58
CA ASN A 73 -9.30 1.39 12.99
C ASN A 73 -9.92 0.42 11.98
N LEU A 74 -9.19 0.05 10.92
CA LEU A 74 -9.68 -0.81 9.86
C LEU A 74 -9.13 -2.22 10.05
N LYS A 75 -9.98 -3.22 9.82
CA LYS A 75 -9.54 -4.60 9.73
C LYS A 75 -8.98 -4.84 8.32
N GLY A 76 -7.65 -4.84 8.21
CA GLY A 76 -6.95 -5.14 6.97
C GLY A 76 -6.80 -6.63 6.72
N GLU A 77 -6.77 -7.02 5.44
CA GLU A 77 -6.37 -8.33 4.96
C GLU A 77 -5.01 -8.20 4.31
N GLU A 78 -3.99 -8.86 4.87
CA GLU A 78 -2.65 -8.88 4.28
C GLU A 78 -2.68 -9.69 2.98
N ILE A 79 -2.28 -9.05 1.88
CA ILE A 79 -2.21 -9.64 0.54
C ILE A 79 -0.78 -10.06 0.22
N TRP A 80 0.20 -9.33 0.75
CA TRP A 80 1.61 -9.59 0.53
C TRP A 80 2.43 -9.08 1.71
N GLN A 81 3.47 -9.84 2.07
CA GLN A 81 4.51 -9.40 2.97
C GLN A 81 5.88 -9.72 2.35
N GLY A 82 6.71 -8.68 2.22
CA GLY A 82 8.09 -8.80 1.76
C GLY A 82 8.88 -9.71 2.71
N ARG A 83 9.73 -10.56 2.12
CA ARG A 83 10.48 -11.61 2.81
C ARG A 83 11.97 -11.31 2.83
#